data_AF-A0AA36D4A1-F1
#
_entry.id   AF-A0AA36D4A1-F1
#
_cell.length_a   1.000
_cell.length_b   1.000
_cell.length_c   1.000
_cell.angle_alpha   90.00
_cell.angle_beta   90.00
_cell.angle_gamma   90.00
#
_symmetry.space_group_name_H-M   'P 1'
#
loop_
_entity.id
_entity.type
_entity.pdbx_description
1 polymer ?
#
loop_
_entity_poly.entity_id
_entity_poly.type
_entity_poly.pdbx_seq_one_letter_code
_entity_poly.pdbx_strand_id
1 'polypeptide(L)'
;MGENPLEYDVGTSSGEFNDDGSGAESGEEATTQLTKDVLLTVANHTREFFENVTTTTMMSPSTAASPVGDFSENPWRIGFLATKAILVLLLLTVVGTARRDFIKTFAFILVLPLLLEVGLDVYIEIAANLQKLLGTSPTSWAYYLGPAAAAEGHLSEIHGKEAVFYANLWLHYAGYRLYVEVPWMATTLFLVESYIFWTLLVSSIVLLHFAQKAVSRPEDIKYMPTLWPFLQAQALPLLLVALTAVFVLFALPSPLAIAVSVVLRIFAVALALILIAMWFASFGYYCYGQDEFTMSSPHSLVRLAKSRLFSVQFFVLVAHLMSVPFICWSAITLAEDVVGIFSSASFGQHFLSVVHSLFGLHLHFLILRPLLLPILCILLLPNLRKRFFSSFCPCCCRRQQ
;
A
#
# COMPACT_ATOMS: atom_id res chain seq x y z
N MET A 1 -31.36 20.87 53.17
CA MET A 1 -29.98 21.10 53.64
C MET A 1 -29.86 20.30 54.93
N GLY A 2 -29.34 19.08 54.97
CA GLY A 2 -28.34 18.41 54.15
C GLY A 2 -27.23 18.02 55.12
N GLU A 3 -27.22 16.77 55.58
CA GLU A 3 -26.06 16.08 56.17
C GLU A 3 -26.37 14.59 56.50
N ASN A 4 -25.52 13.71 55.93
CA ASN A 4 -24.99 12.44 56.47
C ASN A 4 -25.88 11.16 56.46
N PRO A 5 -25.33 9.95 56.77
CA PRO A 5 -24.70 9.02 55.80
C PRO A 5 -25.19 7.55 56.00
N LEU A 6 -25.03 6.64 55.03
CA LEU A 6 -25.20 5.18 55.24
C LEU A 6 -24.25 4.48 54.25
N GLU A 7 -23.18 3.78 54.65
CA GLU A 7 -23.05 2.55 55.46
C GLU A 7 -23.65 1.30 54.78
N TYR A 8 -22.83 0.26 54.77
CA TYR A 8 -22.86 -1.01 54.04
C TYR A 8 -24.11 -1.86 54.27
N ASP A 9 -24.46 -2.70 53.27
CA ASP A 9 -24.95 -4.05 53.59
C ASP A 9 -24.55 -5.09 52.55
N VAL A 10 -24.09 -6.25 53.05
CA VAL A 10 -23.63 -7.43 52.31
C VAL A 10 -24.74 -8.47 52.38
N GLY A 11 -25.43 -8.70 51.26
CA GLY A 11 -26.46 -9.73 51.14
C GLY A 11 -25.94 -10.95 50.37
N THR A 12 -25.54 -11.99 51.09
CA THR A 12 -25.40 -13.36 50.58
C THR A 12 -26.77 -13.93 50.19
N SER A 13 -26.90 -14.51 48.99
CA SER A 13 -27.92 -15.52 48.70
C SER A 13 -27.29 -16.74 48.04
N SER A 14 -27.33 -17.85 48.78
CA SER A 14 -27.11 -19.22 48.34
C SER A 14 -28.08 -19.63 47.23
N GLY A 15 -27.56 -20.24 46.17
CA GLY A 15 -28.34 -20.91 45.13
C GLY A 15 -27.56 -22.12 44.64
N GLU A 16 -28.20 -23.28 44.69
CA GLU A 16 -27.67 -24.63 44.62
C GLU A 16 -27.00 -25.02 43.30
N PHE A 17 -26.04 -25.94 43.45
CA PHE A 17 -25.41 -26.74 42.41
C PHE A 17 -26.42 -27.77 41.89
N ASN A 18 -26.84 -27.65 40.63
CA ASN A 18 -27.40 -28.77 39.87
C ASN A 18 -26.60 -28.94 38.58
N ASP A 19 -25.96 -30.09 38.53
CA ASP A 19 -25.16 -30.63 37.44
C ASP A 19 -26.12 -31.44 36.56
N ASP A 20 -26.36 -30.99 35.32
CA ASP A 20 -26.98 -31.81 34.28
C ASP A 20 -26.33 -31.50 32.94
N GLY A 21 -25.72 -32.54 32.37
CA GLY A 21 -24.88 -32.46 31.18
C GLY A 21 -25.65 -32.13 29.90
N SER A 22 -25.13 -31.15 29.15
CA SER A 22 -25.27 -31.02 27.68
C SER A 22 -24.37 -29.87 27.18
N GLY A 23 -23.06 -29.96 27.43
CA GLY A 23 -22.12 -28.84 27.26
C GLY A 23 -21.39 -28.73 25.91
N ALA A 24 -21.81 -29.42 24.84
CA ALA A 24 -21.04 -29.46 23.59
C ALA A 24 -21.73 -28.83 22.36
N GLU A 25 -23.06 -28.71 22.32
CA GLU A 25 -23.78 -28.13 21.17
C GLU A 25 -24.10 -26.63 21.33
N SER A 26 -24.15 -26.10 22.56
CA SER A 26 -24.55 -24.69 22.80
C SER A 26 -23.43 -23.67 22.53
N GLY A 27 -22.16 -24.10 22.56
CA GLY A 27 -21.01 -23.24 22.31
C GLY A 27 -20.81 -22.91 20.82
N GLU A 28 -21.14 -23.85 19.94
CA GLU A 28 -21.03 -23.68 18.49
C GLU A 28 -22.18 -22.82 17.96
N GLU A 29 -23.42 -23.03 18.44
CA GLU A 29 -24.54 -22.14 18.10
C GLU A 29 -24.33 -20.72 18.63
N ALA A 30 -23.84 -20.53 19.87
CA ALA A 30 -23.61 -19.21 20.45
C ALA A 30 -22.49 -18.43 19.74
N THR A 31 -21.41 -19.10 19.34
CA THR A 31 -20.34 -18.47 18.55
C THR A 31 -20.78 -18.17 17.12
N THR A 32 -21.62 -19.03 16.52
CA THR A 32 -22.18 -18.80 15.18
C THR A 32 -23.22 -17.67 15.20
N GLN A 33 -24.00 -17.53 16.27
CA GLN A 33 -24.96 -16.44 16.48
C GLN A 33 -24.22 -15.11 16.69
N LEU A 34 -23.19 -15.09 17.55
CA LEU A 34 -22.37 -13.90 17.79
C LEU A 34 -21.65 -13.46 16.50
N THR A 35 -21.14 -14.39 15.70
CA THR A 35 -20.50 -14.08 14.43
C THR A 35 -21.51 -13.52 13.43
N LYS A 36 -22.72 -14.08 13.35
CA LYS A 36 -23.81 -13.55 12.52
C LYS A 36 -24.25 -12.18 12.97
N ASP A 37 -24.41 -11.94 14.27
CA ASP A 37 -24.82 -10.65 14.82
C ASP A 37 -23.76 -9.58 14.59
N VAL A 38 -22.46 -9.92 14.74
CA VAL A 38 -21.36 -9.03 14.38
C VAL A 38 -21.35 -8.76 12.87
N LEU A 39 -21.54 -9.78 12.02
CA LEU A 39 -21.57 -9.59 10.56
C LEU A 39 -22.76 -8.74 10.12
N LEU A 40 -23.92 -8.93 10.74
CA LEU A 40 -25.15 -8.17 10.46
C LEU A 40 -25.01 -6.72 10.95
N THR A 41 -24.37 -6.52 12.10
CA THR A 41 -24.08 -5.18 12.64
C THR A 41 -23.08 -4.46 11.74
N VAL A 42 -22.03 -5.14 11.28
CA VAL A 42 -21.09 -4.56 10.31
C VAL A 42 -21.79 -4.27 8.99
N ALA A 43 -22.61 -5.18 8.45
CA ALA A 43 -23.35 -4.97 7.21
C ALA A 43 -24.35 -3.81 7.30
N ASN A 44 -25.09 -3.70 8.40
CA ASN A 44 -26.03 -2.60 8.64
C ASN A 44 -25.29 -1.29 8.87
N HIS A 45 -24.16 -1.28 9.57
CA HIS A 45 -23.37 -0.06 9.76
C HIS A 45 -22.68 0.38 8.46
N THR A 46 -22.29 -0.57 7.60
CA THR A 46 -21.77 -0.27 6.26
C THR A 46 -22.87 0.30 5.36
N ARG A 47 -24.08 -0.25 5.44
CA ARG A 47 -25.25 0.25 4.70
C ARG A 47 -25.68 1.63 5.18
N GLU A 48 -25.81 1.83 6.49
CA GLU A 48 -26.08 3.14 7.09
C GLU A 48 -24.96 4.14 6.80
N PHE A 49 -23.70 3.72 6.66
CA PHE A 49 -22.63 4.59 6.20
C PHE A 49 -22.82 5.01 4.74
N PHE A 50 -23.14 4.09 3.82
CA PHE A 50 -23.42 4.45 2.42
C PHE A 50 -24.70 5.28 2.26
N GLU A 51 -25.73 5.04 3.07
CA GLU A 51 -26.98 5.80 3.10
C GLU A 51 -26.82 7.16 3.83
N ASN A 52 -26.01 7.27 4.88
CA ASN A 52 -25.70 8.56 5.52
C ASN A 52 -24.73 9.39 4.69
N VAL A 53 -23.73 8.80 4.04
CA VAL A 53 -22.82 9.52 3.11
C VAL A 53 -23.59 10.12 1.91
N THR A 54 -24.75 9.57 1.56
CA THR A 54 -25.66 10.17 0.58
C THR A 54 -26.60 11.24 1.17
N THR A 55 -26.72 11.35 2.50
CA THR A 55 -27.72 12.22 3.17
C THR A 55 -27.10 13.35 4.01
N THR A 56 -25.85 13.24 4.49
CA THR A 56 -25.12 14.31 5.21
C THR A 56 -24.25 15.21 4.33
N THR A 57 -24.51 15.23 3.01
CA THR A 57 -23.84 16.16 2.05
C THR A 57 -24.32 17.61 2.16
N MET A 58 -25.04 17.97 3.22
CA MET A 58 -25.34 19.37 3.54
C MET A 58 -24.82 19.70 4.94
N MET A 59 -23.78 20.55 4.96
CA MET A 59 -23.30 21.36 6.08
C MET A 59 -22.30 20.73 7.07
N SER A 60 -21.01 21.01 6.82
CA SER A 60 -20.11 21.52 7.86
C SER A 60 -19.04 22.45 7.25
N PRO A 61 -18.85 23.69 7.76
CA PRO A 61 -17.92 24.66 7.21
C PRO A 61 -16.61 24.75 8.02
N SER A 62 -15.47 24.49 7.38
CA SER A 62 -14.13 25.06 7.67
C SER A 62 -13.17 24.54 6.57
N THR A 63 -12.29 25.28 5.91
CA THR A 63 -11.55 26.52 6.20
C THR A 63 -11.20 27.10 4.81
N ALA A 64 -11.35 28.42 4.59
CA ALA A 64 -11.07 29.13 3.31
C ALA A 64 -11.55 28.40 2.04
N ALA A 65 -12.85 28.52 1.72
CA ALA A 65 -13.41 28.02 0.48
C ALA A 65 -12.66 28.62 -0.71
N SER A 66 -11.86 27.78 -1.39
CA SER A 66 -11.36 28.06 -2.74
C SER A 66 -12.54 28.49 -3.61
N PRO A 67 -12.43 29.56 -4.42
CA PRO A 67 -13.55 30.05 -5.22
C PRO A 67 -14.09 28.90 -6.07
N VAL A 68 -15.37 28.59 -5.88
CA VAL A 68 -16.06 27.53 -6.61
C VAL A 68 -16.25 28.01 -8.04
N GLY A 69 -15.44 27.49 -8.95
CA GLY A 69 -15.63 27.72 -10.38
C GLY A 69 -16.66 26.76 -10.94
N ASP A 70 -17.30 27.18 -12.04
CA ASP A 70 -18.04 26.26 -12.90
C ASP A 70 -17.17 25.06 -13.26
N PHE A 71 -17.80 23.90 -13.45
CA PHE A 71 -17.06 22.70 -13.81
C PHE A 71 -16.28 22.91 -15.10
N SER A 72 -14.97 22.65 -15.03
CA SER A 72 -14.05 22.67 -16.16
C SER A 72 -13.24 21.39 -16.17
N GLU A 73 -13.13 20.77 -17.34
CA GLU A 73 -12.29 19.58 -17.52
C GLU A 73 -10.81 19.92 -17.31
N ASN A 74 -10.07 19.05 -16.64
CA ASN A 74 -8.64 19.21 -16.46
C ASN A 74 -7.88 18.38 -17.52
N PRO A 75 -7.36 18.99 -18.59
CA PRO A 75 -6.70 18.26 -19.68
C PRO A 75 -5.46 17.50 -19.23
N TRP A 76 -4.77 18.00 -18.19
CA TRP A 76 -3.60 17.33 -17.63
C TRP A 76 -3.96 16.04 -16.90
N ARG A 77 -5.07 16.05 -16.15
CA ARG A 77 -5.61 14.86 -15.49
C ARG A 77 -5.99 13.80 -16.52
N ILE A 78 -6.70 14.21 -17.58
CA ILE A 78 -7.09 13.32 -18.68
C ILE A 78 -5.85 12.73 -19.37
N GLY A 79 -4.85 13.55 -19.68
CA GLY A 79 -3.59 13.09 -20.27
C GLY A 79 -2.80 12.13 -19.38
N PHE A 80 -2.77 12.40 -18.07
CA PHE A 80 -2.15 11.52 -17.07
C PHE A 80 -2.85 10.16 -17.01
N LEU A 81 -4.19 10.16 -16.97
CA LEU A 81 -5.02 8.94 -16.99
C LEU A 81 -4.81 8.14 -18.28
N ALA A 82 -4.88 8.80 -19.45
CA ALA A 82 -4.66 8.15 -20.74
C ALA A 82 -3.27 7.50 -20.81
N THR A 83 -2.24 8.18 -20.29
CA THR A 83 -0.87 7.65 -20.24
C THR A 83 -0.79 6.40 -19.35
N LYS A 84 -1.39 6.43 -18.16
CA LYS A 84 -1.46 5.26 -17.26
C LYS A 84 -2.17 4.09 -17.93
N ALA A 85 -3.32 4.32 -18.56
CA ALA A 85 -4.08 3.29 -19.25
C ALA A 85 -3.27 2.64 -20.39
N ILE A 86 -2.62 3.45 -21.23
CA ILE A 86 -1.75 2.94 -22.31
C ILE A 86 -0.60 2.10 -21.74
N LEU A 87 0.03 2.55 -20.66
CA LEU A 87 1.14 1.83 -20.03
C LEU A 87 0.69 0.49 -19.41
N VAL A 88 -0.45 0.45 -18.75
CA VAL A 88 -0.99 -0.78 -18.17
C VAL A 88 -1.43 -1.76 -19.26
N LEU A 89 -2.06 -1.28 -20.34
CA LEU A 89 -2.39 -2.10 -21.51
C LEU A 89 -1.13 -2.64 -22.19
N LEU A 90 -0.10 -1.82 -22.34
CA LEU A 90 1.20 -2.25 -22.86
C LEU A 90 1.83 -3.31 -21.94
N LEU A 91 1.82 -3.11 -20.62
CA LEU A 91 2.31 -4.11 -19.69
C LEU A 91 1.53 -5.42 -19.82
N LEU A 92 0.20 -5.37 -19.88
CA LEU A 92 -0.66 -6.55 -20.04
C LEU A 92 -0.34 -7.32 -21.32
N THR A 93 -0.16 -6.62 -22.45
CA THR A 93 0.18 -7.25 -23.74
C THR A 93 1.58 -7.87 -23.72
N VAL A 94 2.57 -7.20 -23.15
CA VAL A 94 3.94 -7.74 -23.02
C VAL A 94 3.97 -8.92 -22.04
N VAL A 95 3.23 -8.87 -20.93
CA VAL A 95 3.08 -10.00 -20.00
C VAL A 95 2.41 -11.18 -20.70
N GLY A 96 1.32 -10.94 -21.46
CA GLY A 96 0.61 -11.97 -22.21
C GLY A 96 1.52 -12.72 -23.19
N THR A 97 2.37 -11.98 -23.91
CA THR A 97 3.29 -12.53 -24.93
C THR A 97 4.62 -13.05 -24.38
N ALA A 98 4.98 -12.71 -23.14
CA ALA A 98 6.23 -13.18 -22.52
C ALA A 98 6.20 -14.70 -22.26
N ARG A 99 7.37 -15.35 -22.39
CA ARG A 99 7.53 -16.76 -22.01
C ARG A 99 7.34 -16.94 -20.50
N ARG A 100 6.97 -18.16 -20.08
CA ARG A 100 6.84 -18.52 -18.66
C ARG A 100 8.16 -18.29 -17.93
N ASP A 101 8.14 -17.39 -16.95
CA ASP A 101 9.26 -17.02 -16.08
C ASP A 101 8.68 -16.45 -14.78
N PHE A 102 9.43 -16.51 -13.67
CA PHE A 102 8.97 -15.97 -12.39
C PHE A 102 8.79 -14.44 -12.44
N ILE A 103 9.56 -13.75 -13.28
CA ILE A 103 9.41 -12.30 -13.54
C ILE A 103 8.06 -12.01 -14.22
N LYS A 104 7.62 -12.86 -15.16
CA LYS A 104 6.31 -12.75 -15.79
C LYS A 104 5.20 -12.92 -14.75
N THR A 105 5.32 -13.92 -13.89
CA THR A 105 4.36 -14.15 -12.79
C THR A 105 4.29 -12.95 -11.86
N PHE A 106 5.43 -12.39 -11.44
CA PHE A 106 5.49 -11.17 -10.64
C PHE A 106 4.77 -10.00 -11.32
N ALA A 107 5.08 -9.73 -12.59
CA ALA A 107 4.44 -8.67 -13.35
C ALA A 107 2.94 -8.88 -13.48
N PHE A 108 2.48 -10.12 -13.69
CA PHE A 108 1.05 -10.45 -13.75
C PHE A 108 0.33 -10.15 -12.43
N ILE A 109 0.93 -10.47 -11.29
CA ILE A 109 0.37 -10.18 -9.96
C ILE A 109 0.26 -8.67 -9.72
N LEU A 110 1.21 -7.87 -10.22
CA LEU A 110 1.14 -6.40 -10.13
C LEU A 110 0.16 -5.77 -11.11
N VAL A 111 -0.05 -6.36 -12.29
CA VAL A 111 -0.98 -5.83 -13.31
C VAL A 111 -2.42 -5.80 -12.79
N LEU A 112 -2.83 -6.79 -12.01
CA LEU A 112 -4.21 -6.89 -11.53
C LEU A 112 -4.65 -5.65 -10.71
N PRO A 113 -3.95 -5.25 -9.63
CA PRO A 113 -4.32 -4.05 -8.90
C PRO A 113 -4.09 -2.75 -9.69
N LEU A 114 -3.11 -2.72 -10.62
CA LEU A 114 -2.94 -1.57 -11.52
C LEU A 114 -4.13 -1.39 -12.47
N LEU A 115 -4.73 -2.47 -12.97
CA LEU A 115 -5.95 -2.42 -13.77
C LEU A 115 -7.14 -1.90 -12.96
N LEU A 116 -7.26 -2.33 -11.71
CA LEU A 116 -8.30 -1.83 -10.81
C LEU A 116 -8.17 -0.33 -10.56
N GLU A 117 -6.94 0.13 -10.31
CA GLU A 117 -6.63 1.55 -10.10
C GLU A 117 -6.99 2.40 -11.32
N VAL A 118 -6.55 2.00 -12.52
CA VAL A 118 -6.92 2.68 -13.77
C VAL A 118 -8.44 2.67 -13.99
N GLY A 119 -9.11 1.56 -13.68
CA GLY A 119 -10.57 1.47 -13.77
C GLY A 119 -11.29 2.45 -12.85
N LEU A 120 -10.82 2.60 -11.61
CA LEU A 120 -11.35 3.59 -10.67
C LEU A 120 -11.08 5.02 -11.13
N ASP A 121 -9.87 5.30 -11.63
CA ASP A 121 -9.52 6.62 -12.18
C ASP A 121 -10.44 7.01 -13.36
N VAL A 122 -10.70 6.09 -14.29
CA VAL A 122 -11.65 6.30 -15.41
C VAL A 122 -13.07 6.53 -14.89
N TYR A 123 -13.51 5.74 -13.92
CA TYR A 123 -14.81 5.92 -13.31
C TYR A 123 -14.95 7.30 -12.65
N ILE A 124 -13.94 7.76 -11.91
CA ILE A 124 -13.93 9.07 -11.25
C ILE A 124 -13.98 10.20 -12.29
N GLU A 125 -13.24 10.08 -13.40
CA GLU A 125 -13.30 11.06 -14.49
C GLU A 125 -14.70 11.14 -15.12
N ILE A 126 -15.33 9.99 -15.39
CA ILE A 126 -16.71 9.94 -15.91
C ILE A 126 -17.68 10.54 -14.88
N ALA A 127 -17.54 10.18 -13.60
CA ALA A 127 -18.38 10.68 -12.54
C ALA A 127 -18.26 12.20 -12.38
N ALA A 128 -17.05 12.76 -12.44
CA ALA A 128 -16.83 14.21 -12.39
C ALA A 128 -17.52 14.94 -13.55
N ASN A 129 -17.44 14.38 -14.75
CA ASN A 129 -18.08 14.93 -15.95
C ASN A 129 -19.61 14.81 -15.94
N LEU A 130 -20.17 13.79 -15.27
CA LEU A 130 -21.61 13.66 -15.08
C LEU A 130 -22.13 14.55 -13.94
N GLN A 131 -21.35 14.68 -12.85
CA GLN A 131 -21.69 15.42 -11.64
C GLN A 131 -21.14 16.85 -11.64
N LYS A 132 -21.29 17.56 -12.77
CA LYS A 132 -20.81 18.94 -13.01
C LYS A 132 -21.21 19.95 -11.92
N LEU A 133 -22.21 19.60 -11.11
CA LEU A 133 -22.74 20.39 -9.99
C LEU A 133 -21.73 20.62 -8.85
N LEU A 134 -20.73 19.75 -8.69
CA LEU A 134 -19.72 19.91 -7.62
C LEU A 134 -18.65 20.97 -7.95
N GLY A 135 -18.57 21.40 -9.22
CA GLY A 135 -17.66 22.46 -9.68
C GLY A 135 -16.18 22.06 -9.64
N THR A 136 -15.32 23.02 -10.01
CA THR A 136 -13.87 22.85 -9.95
C THR A 136 -13.18 23.92 -9.12
N SER A 137 -12.10 23.54 -8.43
CA SER A 137 -11.19 24.44 -7.74
C SER A 137 -10.02 24.80 -8.66
N PRO A 138 -9.44 26.02 -8.58
CA PRO A 138 -8.18 26.34 -9.24
C PRO A 138 -7.11 25.29 -8.92
N THR A 139 -6.52 24.74 -9.99
CA THR A 139 -5.44 23.76 -9.90
C THR A 139 -4.10 24.46 -9.69
N SER A 140 -3.21 23.86 -8.90
CA SER A 140 -1.84 24.33 -8.76
C SER A 140 -0.85 23.17 -8.87
N TRP A 141 0.24 23.42 -9.59
CA TRP A 141 1.37 22.49 -9.70
C TRP A 141 2.40 22.70 -8.59
N ALA A 142 2.18 23.69 -7.72
CA ALA A 142 3.02 23.87 -6.55
C ALA A 142 2.88 22.67 -5.62
N TYR A 143 3.99 22.25 -5.03
CA TYR A 143 4.01 21.18 -4.05
C TYR A 143 3.06 21.47 -2.88
N TYR A 144 2.19 20.50 -2.56
CA TYR A 144 1.14 20.65 -1.56
C TYR A 144 1.39 19.74 -0.36
N LEU A 145 1.84 20.30 0.76
CA LEU A 145 2.06 19.55 1.99
C LEU A 145 0.77 19.14 2.72
N GLY A 146 -0.39 19.65 2.28
CA GLY A 146 -1.63 19.58 3.04
C GLY A 146 -1.62 20.47 4.29
N PRO A 147 -2.76 20.57 5.00
CA PRO A 147 -2.85 21.27 6.28
C PRO A 147 -2.06 20.58 7.42
N ALA A 148 -1.25 19.55 7.11
CA ALA A 148 -0.42 18.82 8.08
C ALA A 148 0.62 19.70 8.78
N ALA A 149 1.02 20.83 8.18
CA ALA A 149 1.87 21.83 8.86
C ALA A 149 1.17 22.52 10.05
N ALA A 150 -0.15 22.36 10.22
CA ALA A 150 -0.97 22.99 11.24
C ALA A 150 -1.69 22.00 12.18
N ALA A 151 -1.43 20.69 12.07
CA ALA A 151 -2.11 19.70 12.91
C ALA A 151 -1.47 19.63 14.31
N GLU A 152 -2.08 20.31 15.27
CA GLU A 152 -1.89 20.04 16.70
C GLU A 152 -2.47 18.64 17.00
N GLY A 153 -1.60 17.63 17.14
CA GLY A 153 -2.00 16.25 17.44
C GLY A 153 -0.81 15.29 17.48
N HIS A 154 -0.98 14.12 18.11
CA HIS A 154 0.08 13.11 18.15
C HIS A 154 0.31 12.55 16.73
N LEU A 155 1.56 12.38 16.30
CA LEU A 155 1.90 11.93 14.93
C LEU A 155 1.26 10.59 14.52
N SER A 156 0.93 9.74 15.48
CA SER A 156 0.23 8.48 15.29
C SER A 156 -1.23 8.67 14.84
N GLU A 157 -1.86 9.79 15.20
CA GLU A 157 -3.23 10.16 14.78
C GLU A 157 -3.29 10.65 13.33
N ILE A 158 -2.17 11.11 12.78
CA ILE A 158 -2.08 11.57 11.37
C ILE A 158 -2.34 10.42 10.41
N HIS A 159 -1.91 9.21 10.76
CA HIS A 159 -2.16 8.01 9.98
C HIS A 159 -3.67 7.84 9.71
N GLY A 160 -4.53 8.14 10.70
CA GLY A 160 -5.99 7.93 10.59
C GLY A 160 -6.68 8.93 9.66
N LYS A 161 -5.97 9.99 9.26
CA LYS A 161 -6.46 11.06 8.38
C LYS A 161 -5.88 10.95 6.97
N GLU A 162 -5.16 9.87 6.66
CA GLU A 162 -4.48 9.66 5.37
C GLU A 162 -5.40 9.82 4.15
N ALA A 163 -6.58 9.21 4.16
CA ALA A 163 -7.52 9.32 3.04
C ALA A 163 -8.05 10.75 2.85
N VAL A 164 -8.22 11.50 3.95
CA VAL A 164 -8.63 12.91 3.89
C VAL A 164 -7.50 13.77 3.30
N PHE A 165 -6.25 13.53 3.69
CA PHE A 165 -5.11 14.19 3.08
C PHE A 165 -4.96 13.84 1.60
N TYR A 166 -5.15 12.57 1.26
CA TYR A 166 -5.10 12.08 -0.10
C TYR A 166 -6.20 12.70 -0.98
N ALA A 167 -7.42 12.87 -0.45
CA ALA A 167 -8.51 13.58 -1.11
C ALA A 167 -8.16 15.05 -1.41
N ASN A 168 -7.58 15.76 -0.43
CA ASN A 168 -7.14 17.14 -0.59
C ASN A 168 -5.99 17.28 -1.60
N LEU A 169 -5.10 16.28 -1.64
CA LEU A 169 -4.01 16.22 -2.62
C LEU A 169 -4.55 16.11 -4.05
N TRP A 170 -5.54 15.25 -4.26
CA TRP A 170 -6.24 15.14 -5.54
C TRP A 170 -7.03 16.39 -5.88
N LEU A 171 -7.71 17.02 -4.91
CA LEU A 171 -8.37 18.30 -5.14
C LEU A 171 -7.37 19.37 -5.63
N HIS A 172 -6.18 19.44 -5.02
CA HIS A 172 -5.16 20.42 -5.38
C HIS A 172 -4.61 20.23 -6.81
N TYR A 173 -4.34 18.98 -7.22
CA TYR A 173 -3.76 18.67 -8.53
C TYR A 173 -4.80 18.49 -9.65
N ALA A 174 -5.90 17.80 -9.38
CA ALA A 174 -6.95 17.55 -10.38
C ALA A 174 -7.99 18.68 -10.44
N GLY A 175 -8.20 19.42 -9.34
CA GLY A 175 -9.20 20.50 -9.27
C GLY A 175 -10.63 19.99 -9.02
N TYR A 176 -10.86 18.68 -9.01
CA TYR A 176 -12.19 18.11 -8.84
C TYR A 176 -12.60 18.06 -7.37
N ARG A 177 -13.64 18.81 -7.01
CA ARG A 177 -14.21 18.80 -5.65
C ARG A 177 -14.82 17.45 -5.27
N LEU A 178 -15.16 16.64 -6.27
CA LEU A 178 -15.63 15.27 -6.11
C LEU A 178 -14.78 14.42 -5.15
N TYR A 179 -13.45 14.61 -5.15
CA TYR A 179 -12.55 13.88 -4.25
C TYR A 179 -12.79 14.16 -2.76
N VAL A 180 -13.25 15.36 -2.41
CA VAL A 180 -13.49 15.78 -1.02
C VAL A 180 -14.96 15.63 -0.65
N GLU A 181 -15.87 16.02 -1.57
CA GLU A 181 -17.31 15.99 -1.33
C GLU A 181 -17.91 14.57 -1.38
N VAL A 182 -17.22 13.62 -2.02
CA VAL A 182 -17.62 12.21 -2.07
C VAL A 182 -16.50 11.34 -1.47
N PRO A 183 -16.47 11.18 -0.14
CA PRO A 183 -15.32 10.60 0.57
C PRO A 183 -14.95 9.18 0.14
N TRP A 184 -15.94 8.36 -0.22
CA TRP A 184 -15.69 6.97 -0.62
C TRP A 184 -14.85 6.86 -1.89
N MET A 185 -14.86 7.86 -2.79
CA MET A 185 -14.06 7.83 -4.02
C MET A 185 -12.57 7.97 -3.73
N ALA A 186 -12.18 8.99 -2.95
CA ALA A 186 -10.78 9.17 -2.57
C ALA A 186 -10.29 8.03 -1.67
N THR A 187 -11.14 7.54 -0.75
CA THR A 187 -10.79 6.42 0.13
C THR A 187 -10.59 5.12 -0.63
N THR A 188 -11.47 4.76 -1.57
CA THR A 188 -11.30 3.53 -2.36
C THR A 188 -10.04 3.58 -3.23
N LEU A 189 -9.77 4.73 -3.87
CA LEU A 189 -8.55 4.93 -4.64
C LEU A 189 -7.30 4.80 -3.74
N PHE A 190 -7.31 5.44 -2.56
CA PHE A 190 -6.25 5.33 -1.56
C PHE A 190 -6.00 3.87 -1.12
N LEU A 191 -7.05 3.08 -0.89
CA LEU A 191 -6.92 1.68 -0.50
C LEU A 191 -6.33 0.81 -1.62
N VAL A 192 -6.69 1.06 -2.88
CA VAL A 192 -6.09 0.35 -4.02
C VAL A 192 -4.62 0.69 -4.19
N GLU A 193 -4.25 1.97 -4.05
CA GLU A 193 -2.85 2.41 -4.08
C GLU A 193 -2.02 1.84 -2.92
N SER A 194 -2.64 1.74 -1.75
CA SER A 194 -2.07 1.05 -0.59
C SER A 194 -1.91 -0.44 -0.85
N TYR A 195 -2.84 -1.07 -1.56
CA TYR A 195 -2.67 -2.47 -1.97
C TYR A 195 -1.52 -2.65 -2.95
N ILE A 196 -1.37 -1.77 -3.95
CA ILE A 196 -0.22 -1.77 -4.87
C ILE A 196 1.08 -1.62 -4.07
N PHE A 197 1.12 -0.74 -3.06
CA PHE A 197 2.26 -0.58 -2.16
C PHE A 197 2.67 -1.88 -1.48
N TRP A 198 1.75 -2.50 -0.75
CA TRP A 198 2.03 -3.68 0.05
C TRP A 198 2.34 -4.89 -0.84
N THR A 199 1.62 -5.06 -1.95
CA THR A 199 1.91 -6.10 -2.94
C THR A 199 3.29 -5.92 -3.54
N LEU A 200 3.73 -4.70 -3.85
CA LEU A 200 5.08 -4.43 -4.35
C LEU A 200 6.15 -4.80 -3.32
N LEU A 201 5.97 -4.42 -2.05
CA LEU A 201 6.93 -4.71 -0.97
C LEU A 201 7.09 -6.21 -0.75
N VAL A 202 5.99 -6.94 -0.58
CA VAL A 202 5.99 -8.38 -0.31
C VAL A 202 6.41 -9.18 -1.55
N SER A 203 5.88 -8.84 -2.73
CA SER A 203 6.20 -9.59 -3.95
C SER A 203 7.65 -9.37 -4.40
N SER A 204 8.28 -8.23 -4.09
CA SER A 204 9.71 -8.01 -4.35
C SER A 204 10.62 -8.93 -3.53
N ILE A 205 10.24 -9.30 -2.30
CA ILE A 205 10.96 -10.29 -1.47
C ILE A 205 10.93 -11.65 -2.16
N VAL A 206 9.74 -12.11 -2.58
CA VAL A 206 9.57 -13.37 -3.31
C VAL A 206 10.33 -13.35 -4.63
N LEU A 207 10.29 -12.23 -5.35
CA LEU A 207 11.01 -12.03 -6.61
C LEU A 207 12.54 -12.16 -6.43
N LEU A 208 13.11 -11.51 -5.41
CA LEU A 208 14.53 -11.63 -5.08
C LEU A 208 14.90 -13.06 -4.66
N HIS A 209 14.04 -13.74 -3.90
CA HIS A 209 14.26 -15.14 -3.51
C HIS A 209 14.40 -16.03 -4.75
N PHE A 210 13.48 -15.91 -5.70
CA PHE A 210 13.56 -16.66 -6.96
C PHE A 210 14.77 -16.26 -7.81
N ALA A 211 15.14 -14.97 -7.82
CA ALA A 211 16.31 -14.50 -8.56
C ALA A 211 17.63 -15.02 -7.97
N GLN A 212 17.75 -15.11 -6.65
CA GLN A 212 18.89 -15.70 -5.95
C GLN A 212 18.96 -17.20 -6.18
N LYS A 213 17.82 -17.89 -6.01
CA LYS A 213 17.71 -19.33 -6.27
C LYS A 213 18.05 -19.69 -7.71
N ALA A 214 17.71 -18.81 -8.65
CA ALA A 214 18.06 -18.97 -10.05
C ALA A 214 19.58 -19.01 -10.30
N VAL A 215 20.37 -18.32 -9.45
CA VAL A 215 21.83 -18.35 -9.55
C VAL A 215 22.41 -19.59 -8.89
N SER A 216 21.86 -20.02 -7.75
CA SER A 216 22.38 -21.18 -7.01
C SER A 216 21.99 -22.53 -7.60
N ARG A 217 20.80 -22.64 -8.23
CA ARG A 217 20.29 -23.87 -8.86
C ARG A 217 19.59 -23.54 -10.19
N PRO A 218 20.36 -23.22 -11.24
CA PRO A 218 19.79 -22.77 -12.52
C PRO A 218 18.94 -23.85 -13.23
N GLU A 219 19.26 -25.13 -13.05
CA GLU A 219 18.53 -26.28 -13.58
C GLU A 219 17.11 -26.41 -13.02
N ASP A 220 16.91 -26.07 -11.75
CA ASP A 220 15.63 -26.27 -11.05
C ASP A 220 14.56 -25.25 -11.47
N ILE A 221 14.96 -24.05 -11.89
CA ILE A 221 14.05 -22.91 -12.15
C ILE A 221 12.90 -23.29 -13.10
N LYS A 222 13.21 -24.07 -14.14
CA LYS A 222 12.23 -24.43 -15.19
C LYS A 222 11.07 -25.24 -14.63
N TYR A 223 11.31 -26.00 -13.57
CA TYR A 223 10.35 -26.91 -12.96
C TYR A 223 9.65 -26.32 -11.74
N MET A 224 10.13 -25.18 -11.24
CA MET A 224 9.54 -24.57 -10.05
C MET A 224 8.12 -24.03 -10.33
N PRO A 225 7.14 -24.30 -9.45
CA PRO A 225 5.84 -23.66 -9.51
C PRO A 225 6.00 -22.19 -9.10
N THR A 226 5.98 -21.28 -10.07
CA THR A 226 6.18 -19.84 -9.81
C THR A 226 4.92 -19.15 -9.34
N LEU A 227 3.73 -19.53 -9.82
CA LEU A 227 2.47 -18.86 -9.49
C LEU A 227 2.09 -18.97 -8.01
N TRP A 228 2.17 -20.18 -7.46
CA TRP A 228 1.66 -20.48 -6.13
C TRP A 228 2.34 -19.67 -5.02
N PRO A 229 3.68 -19.54 -4.97
CA PRO A 229 4.34 -18.72 -3.95
C PRO A 229 3.97 -17.24 -4.02
N PHE A 230 3.75 -16.68 -5.21
CA PHE A 230 3.29 -15.29 -5.33
C PHE A 230 1.84 -15.11 -4.85
N LEU A 231 0.96 -16.10 -5.08
CA LEU A 231 -0.42 -16.07 -4.59
C LEU A 231 -0.47 -16.19 -3.06
N GLN A 232 0.29 -17.12 -2.47
CA GLN A 232 0.41 -17.26 -1.02
C GLN A 232 0.91 -15.96 -0.38
N ALA A 233 1.88 -15.30 -1.03
CA ALA A 233 2.42 -14.04 -0.56
C ALA A 233 1.40 -12.89 -0.57
N GLN A 234 0.28 -12.97 -1.32
CA GLN A 234 -0.75 -11.92 -1.33
C GLN A 234 -1.62 -11.90 -0.07
N ALA A 235 -1.62 -12.96 0.74
CA ALA A 235 -2.38 -12.97 2.00
C ALA A 235 -1.96 -11.83 2.93
N LEU A 236 -0.66 -11.52 2.99
CA LEU A 236 -0.12 -10.47 3.85
C LEU A 236 -0.49 -9.05 3.35
N PRO A 237 -0.27 -8.67 2.08
CA PRO A 237 -0.76 -7.41 1.53
C PRO A 237 -2.27 -7.20 1.73
N LEU A 238 -3.08 -8.22 1.50
CA LEU A 238 -4.54 -8.13 1.72
C LEU A 238 -4.88 -7.86 3.18
N LEU A 239 -4.21 -8.54 4.11
CA LEU A 239 -4.40 -8.30 5.55
C LEU A 239 -3.99 -6.88 5.96
N LEU A 240 -2.84 -6.39 5.47
CA LEU A 240 -2.36 -5.05 5.80
C LEU A 240 -3.27 -3.96 5.24
N VAL A 241 -3.79 -4.13 4.01
CA VAL A 241 -4.79 -3.21 3.46
C VAL A 241 -6.11 -3.30 4.20
N ALA A 242 -6.54 -4.48 4.63
CA ALA A 242 -7.75 -4.62 5.44
C ALA A 242 -7.60 -3.86 6.77
N LEU A 243 -6.43 -3.92 7.41
CA LEU A 243 -6.13 -3.12 8.60
C LEU A 243 -6.16 -1.61 8.29
N THR A 244 -5.54 -1.17 7.18
CA THR A 244 -5.63 0.22 6.73
C THR A 244 -7.08 0.64 6.46
N ALA A 245 -7.89 -0.22 5.84
CA ALA A 245 -9.30 0.05 5.58
C ALA A 245 -10.10 0.19 6.87
N VAL A 246 -9.88 -0.69 7.84
CA VAL A 246 -10.52 -0.57 9.17
C VAL A 246 -10.16 0.77 9.81
N PHE A 247 -8.91 1.16 9.69
CA PHE A 247 -8.36 2.37 10.28
C PHE A 247 -8.85 3.67 9.62
N VAL A 248 -9.12 3.65 8.31
CA VAL A 248 -9.58 4.82 7.54
C VAL A 248 -11.11 4.91 7.49
N LEU A 249 -11.82 3.78 7.43
CA LEU A 249 -13.28 3.76 7.28
C LEU A 249 -14.01 3.88 8.61
N PHE A 250 -13.44 3.35 9.69
CA PHE A 250 -14.06 3.42 11.01
C PHE A 250 -13.38 4.49 11.86
N ALA A 251 -14.19 5.34 12.50
CA ALA A 251 -13.72 6.23 13.54
C ALA A 251 -13.37 5.41 14.79
N LEU A 252 -12.17 4.83 14.80
CA LEU A 252 -11.70 4.00 15.91
C LEU A 252 -11.44 4.86 17.16
N PRO A 253 -11.70 4.35 18.37
CA PRO A 253 -11.23 4.96 19.60
C PRO A 253 -9.71 5.16 19.56
N SER A 254 -9.22 6.27 20.13
CA SER A 254 -7.80 6.66 20.10
C SER A 254 -6.80 5.54 20.48
N PRO A 255 -7.01 4.68 21.50
CA PRO A 255 -6.03 3.64 21.81
C PRO A 255 -5.96 2.54 20.72
N LEU A 256 -7.11 2.17 20.14
CA LEU A 256 -7.16 1.16 19.09
C LEU A 256 -6.56 1.70 17.79
N ALA A 257 -6.80 2.97 17.49
CA ALA A 257 -6.21 3.67 16.37
C ALA A 257 -4.66 3.67 16.45
N ILE A 258 -4.11 4.04 17.61
CA ILE A 258 -2.66 4.02 17.82
C ILE A 258 -2.10 2.59 17.66
N ALA A 259 -2.76 1.58 18.23
CA ALA A 259 -2.32 0.20 18.15
C ALA A 259 -2.25 -0.32 16.69
N VAL A 260 -3.30 -0.10 15.89
CA VAL A 260 -3.32 -0.50 14.47
C VAL A 260 -2.24 0.24 13.68
N SER A 261 -2.07 1.54 13.92
CA SER A 261 -1.02 2.36 13.29
C SER A 261 0.39 1.84 13.62
N VAL A 262 0.67 1.47 14.87
CA VAL A 262 1.95 0.87 15.28
C VAL A 262 2.18 -0.45 14.54
N VAL A 263 1.17 -1.33 14.46
CA VAL A 263 1.28 -2.61 13.76
C VAL A 263 1.65 -2.41 12.28
N LEU A 264 0.93 -1.53 11.57
CA LEU A 264 1.21 -1.24 10.16
C LEU A 264 2.64 -0.72 9.94
N ARG A 265 3.10 0.20 10.79
CA ARG A 265 4.47 0.74 10.73
C ARG A 265 5.54 -0.31 11.01
N ILE A 266 5.32 -1.19 11.99
CA ILE A 266 6.24 -2.30 12.29
C ILE A 266 6.36 -3.23 11.08
N PHE A 267 5.25 -3.61 10.45
CA PHE A 267 5.27 -4.44 9.24
C PHE A 267 5.99 -3.75 8.07
N ALA A 268 5.76 -2.45 7.87
CA ALA A 268 6.46 -1.68 6.84
C ALA A 268 7.98 -1.75 7.01
N VAL A 269 8.45 -1.46 8.23
CA VAL A 269 9.89 -1.46 8.56
C VAL A 269 10.47 -2.87 8.49
N ALA A 270 9.78 -3.88 9.04
CA ALA A 270 10.26 -5.26 9.04
C ALA A 270 10.41 -5.82 7.62
N LEU A 271 9.41 -5.62 6.75
CA LEU A 271 9.46 -6.05 5.35
C LEU A 271 10.55 -5.30 4.58
N ALA A 272 10.73 -4.00 4.84
CA ALA A 272 11.82 -3.22 4.24
C ALA A 272 13.20 -3.75 4.66
N LEU A 273 13.40 -4.08 5.94
CA LEU A 273 14.66 -4.66 6.43
C LEU A 273 14.94 -6.03 5.81
N ILE A 274 13.93 -6.89 5.69
CA ILE A 274 14.06 -8.19 4.99
C ILE A 274 14.47 -7.95 3.54
N LEU A 275 13.81 -7.02 2.85
CA LEU A 275 14.09 -6.69 1.45
C LEU A 275 15.53 -6.16 1.29
N ILE A 276 15.98 -5.28 2.18
CA ILE A 276 17.35 -4.74 2.19
C ILE A 276 18.36 -5.87 2.44
N ALA A 277 18.12 -6.74 3.42
CA ALA A 277 18.98 -7.87 3.73
C ALA A 277 19.11 -8.82 2.53
N MET A 278 18.01 -9.13 1.86
CA MET A 278 18.03 -9.92 0.63
C MET A 278 18.73 -9.21 -0.53
N TRP A 279 18.54 -7.89 -0.66
CA TRP A 279 19.21 -7.10 -1.67
C TRP A 279 20.74 -7.14 -1.48
N PHE A 280 21.23 -7.03 -0.25
CA PHE A 280 22.65 -7.19 0.07
C PHE A 280 23.15 -8.63 -0.09
N ALA A 281 22.38 -9.63 0.36
CA ALA A 281 22.74 -11.04 0.21
C ALA A 281 22.96 -11.42 -1.26
N SER A 282 22.21 -10.79 -2.18
CA SER A 282 22.37 -10.97 -3.62
C SER A 282 23.77 -10.63 -4.14
N PHE A 283 24.55 -9.78 -3.47
CA PHE A 283 25.96 -9.55 -3.83
C PHE A 283 26.82 -10.79 -3.61
N GLY A 284 26.58 -11.55 -2.53
CA GLY A 284 27.25 -12.81 -2.28
C GLY A 284 27.02 -13.83 -3.40
N TYR A 285 25.82 -13.85 -3.98
CA TYR A 285 25.49 -14.74 -5.10
C TYR A 285 26.23 -14.37 -6.41
N TYR A 286 26.73 -13.14 -6.57
CA TYR A 286 27.60 -12.83 -7.71
C TYR A 286 28.97 -13.50 -7.60
N CYS A 287 29.50 -13.54 -6.38
CA CYS A 287 30.79 -14.17 -6.06
C CYS A 287 30.67 -15.70 -5.93
N TYR A 288 29.47 -16.23 -5.70
CA TYR A 288 29.20 -17.67 -5.66
C TYR A 288 29.46 -18.32 -7.02
N GLY A 289 30.31 -19.36 -7.03
CA GLY A 289 30.71 -20.12 -8.22
C GLY A 289 31.68 -19.37 -9.13
N GLN A 290 32.89 -19.07 -8.64
CA GLN A 290 34.04 -18.78 -9.52
C GLN A 290 34.64 -20.12 -9.95
N ASP A 291 34.11 -20.77 -10.99
CA ASP A 291 34.74 -22.01 -11.47
C ASP A 291 34.88 -22.05 -13.00
N GLU A 292 36.15 -22.24 -13.35
CA GLU A 292 36.87 -22.60 -14.58
C GLU A 292 36.17 -22.51 -15.94
N PHE A 293 36.85 -21.82 -16.86
CA PHE A 293 36.49 -21.62 -18.26
C PHE A 293 36.47 -22.94 -19.05
N THR A 294 35.35 -23.68 -19.04
CA THR A 294 35.11 -24.70 -20.07
C THR A 294 33.71 -24.54 -20.68
N MET A 295 33.63 -24.60 -22.00
CA MET A 295 32.53 -24.08 -22.84
C MET A 295 31.23 -24.91 -22.84
N SER A 296 31.08 -25.94 -22.01
CA SER A 296 30.00 -26.93 -22.19
C SER A 296 28.88 -26.84 -21.13
N SER A 297 27.80 -26.11 -21.47
CA SER A 297 26.39 -26.16 -20.97
C SER A 297 25.94 -25.44 -19.67
N PRO A 298 26.44 -25.65 -18.43
CA PRO A 298 25.92 -24.98 -17.23
C PRO A 298 26.26 -23.49 -17.14
N HIS A 299 27.42 -23.08 -17.66
CA HIS A 299 27.90 -21.69 -17.56
C HIS A 299 26.98 -20.69 -18.26
N SER A 300 26.35 -21.09 -19.36
CA SER A 300 25.43 -20.22 -20.11
C SER A 300 24.17 -19.88 -19.29
N LEU A 301 23.71 -20.83 -18.47
CA LEU A 301 22.54 -20.70 -17.60
C LEU A 301 22.86 -19.84 -16.38
N VAL A 302 23.99 -20.09 -15.71
CA VAL A 302 24.46 -19.28 -14.56
C VAL A 302 24.67 -17.82 -14.97
N ARG A 303 25.30 -17.58 -16.13
CA ARG A 303 25.48 -16.21 -16.66
C ARG A 303 24.14 -15.52 -16.90
N LEU A 304 23.18 -16.23 -17.49
CA LEU A 304 21.84 -15.69 -17.70
C LEU A 304 21.19 -15.37 -16.36
N ALA A 305 21.27 -16.27 -15.37
CA ALA A 305 20.72 -16.08 -14.03
C ALA A 305 21.32 -14.87 -13.31
N LYS A 306 22.65 -14.69 -13.33
CA LYS A 306 23.32 -13.51 -12.74
C LYS A 306 22.85 -12.21 -13.40
N SER A 307 22.66 -12.19 -14.72
CA SER A 307 22.07 -11.04 -15.42
C SER A 307 20.61 -10.77 -14.99
N ARG A 308 19.81 -11.82 -14.75
CA ARG A 308 18.44 -11.67 -14.22
C ARG A 308 18.47 -11.08 -12.81
N LEU A 309 19.33 -11.60 -11.93
CA LEU A 309 19.49 -11.11 -10.56
C LEU A 309 19.85 -9.62 -10.54
N PHE A 310 20.78 -9.20 -11.40
CA PHE A 310 21.15 -7.78 -11.53
C PHE A 310 19.97 -6.91 -11.97
N SER A 311 19.21 -7.38 -12.95
CA SER A 311 18.03 -6.66 -13.44
C SER A 311 16.95 -6.53 -12.36
N VAL A 312 16.74 -7.61 -11.59
CA VAL A 312 15.81 -7.62 -10.46
C VAL A 312 16.28 -6.69 -9.35
N GLN A 313 17.56 -6.70 -8.98
CA GLN A 313 18.11 -5.78 -7.98
C GLN A 313 17.96 -4.32 -8.39
N PHE A 314 18.23 -3.99 -9.66
CA PHE A 314 18.04 -2.64 -10.18
C PHE A 314 16.56 -2.24 -10.15
N PHE A 315 15.67 -3.13 -10.59
CA PHE A 315 14.22 -2.91 -10.49
C PHE A 315 13.78 -2.67 -9.04
N VAL A 316 14.21 -3.52 -8.10
CA VAL A 316 13.85 -3.40 -6.68
C VAL A 316 14.35 -2.07 -6.12
N LEU A 317 15.58 -1.69 -6.44
CA LEU A 317 16.14 -0.40 -6.00
C LEU A 317 15.27 0.76 -6.48
N VAL A 318 15.00 0.84 -7.80
CA VAL A 318 14.27 1.97 -8.39
C VAL A 318 12.79 1.97 -7.97
N ALA A 319 12.13 0.82 -7.98
CA ALA A 319 10.72 0.71 -7.61
C ALA A 319 10.48 1.10 -6.14
N HIS A 320 11.43 0.81 -5.25
CA HIS A 320 11.31 1.10 -3.82
C HIS A 320 11.86 2.48 -3.42
N LEU A 321 12.45 3.27 -4.32
CA LEU A 321 12.73 4.70 -4.04
C LEU A 321 11.44 5.45 -3.64
N MET A 322 10.32 5.09 -4.26
CA MET A 322 9.00 5.64 -3.95
C MET A 322 8.39 5.12 -2.64
N SER A 323 8.99 4.10 -2.04
CA SER A 323 8.58 3.52 -0.75
C SER A 323 9.37 4.14 0.41
N VAL A 324 10.53 4.75 0.14
CA VAL A 324 11.44 5.32 1.15
C VAL A 324 10.73 6.32 2.07
N PRO A 325 9.93 7.29 1.60
CA PRO A 325 9.34 8.27 2.52
C PRO A 325 8.43 7.63 3.57
N PHE A 326 7.64 6.63 3.19
CA PHE A 326 6.78 5.90 4.12
C PHE A 326 7.58 5.05 5.11
N ILE A 327 8.63 4.37 4.64
CA ILE A 327 9.49 3.53 5.50
C ILE A 327 10.23 4.41 6.50
N CYS A 328 10.81 5.53 6.06
CA CYS A 328 11.47 6.49 6.93
C CYS A 328 10.49 7.13 7.91
N TRP A 329 9.33 7.59 7.45
CA TRP A 329 8.28 8.12 8.31
C TRP A 329 7.86 7.09 9.38
N SER A 330 7.64 5.84 8.98
CA SER A 330 7.29 4.74 9.88
C SER A 330 8.38 4.48 10.92
N ALA A 331 9.65 4.38 10.51
CA ALA A 331 10.77 4.14 11.40
C ALA A 331 10.99 5.29 12.40
N ILE A 332 10.89 6.53 11.92
CA ILE A 332 11.10 7.73 12.74
C ILE A 332 9.99 7.88 13.77
N THR A 333 8.73 7.74 13.36
CA THR A 333 7.58 7.83 14.28
C THR A 333 7.53 6.67 15.27
N LEU A 334 7.96 5.46 14.88
CA LEU A 334 8.12 4.34 15.84
C LEU A 334 9.22 4.63 16.87
N ALA A 335 10.34 5.20 16.44
CA ALA A 335 11.41 5.58 17.36
C ALA A 335 10.93 6.65 18.36
N GLU A 336 10.10 7.59 17.90
CA GLU A 336 9.47 8.57 18.77
C GLU A 336 8.48 7.96 19.76
N ASP A 337 7.61 7.05 19.32
CA ASP A 337 6.69 6.36 20.22
C ASP A 337 7.47 5.62 21.32
N VAL A 338 8.59 4.98 20.99
CA VAL A 338 9.49 4.34 21.97
C VAL A 338 10.10 5.37 22.93
N VAL A 339 10.64 6.47 22.42
CA VAL A 339 11.26 7.52 23.25
C VAL A 339 10.23 8.17 24.17
N GLY A 340 9.00 8.38 23.71
CA GLY A 340 7.90 8.93 24.51
C GLY A 340 7.44 7.98 25.63
N ILE A 341 7.59 6.67 25.45
CA ILE A 341 7.34 5.68 26.52
C ILE A 341 8.44 5.73 27.58
N PHE A 342 9.71 5.86 27.18
CA PHE A 342 10.86 5.75 28.08
C PHE A 342 11.38 7.10 28.62
N SER A 343 10.94 8.23 28.06
CA SER A 343 11.38 9.57 28.46
C SER A 343 10.31 10.63 28.21
N SER A 344 10.29 11.68 29.03
CA SER A 344 9.43 12.86 28.80
C SER A 344 10.01 13.86 27.78
N ALA A 345 11.10 13.49 27.10
CA ALA A 345 11.72 14.32 26.07
C ALA A 345 11.00 14.15 24.74
N SER A 346 10.41 15.22 24.23
CA SER A 346 9.89 15.26 22.86
C SER A 346 11.00 15.57 21.87
N PHE A 347 10.87 15.07 20.64
CA PHE A 347 11.73 15.50 19.55
C PHE A 347 11.43 16.98 19.22
N GLY A 348 12.47 17.78 18.99
CA GLY A 348 12.33 19.23 18.75
C GLY A 348 11.56 19.58 17.47
N GLN A 349 11.15 20.85 17.30
CA GLN A 349 10.29 21.28 16.18
C GLN A 349 10.86 20.98 14.77
N HIS A 350 12.18 20.97 14.60
CA HIS A 350 12.80 20.58 13.34
C HIS A 350 12.49 19.14 12.93
N PHE A 351 12.34 18.24 13.91
CA PHE A 351 12.03 16.84 13.67
C PHE A 351 10.59 16.67 13.15
N LEU A 352 9.63 17.33 13.79
CA LEU A 352 8.23 17.32 13.36
C LEU A 352 8.09 17.75 11.89
N SER A 353 8.76 18.83 11.49
CA SER A 353 8.75 19.32 10.11
C SER A 353 9.23 18.27 9.09
N VAL A 354 10.28 17.52 9.42
CA VAL A 354 10.79 16.45 8.55
C VAL A 354 9.78 15.30 8.45
N VAL A 355 9.19 14.89 9.57
CA VAL A 355 8.19 13.80 9.61
C VAL A 355 6.96 14.14 8.78
N HIS A 356 6.42 15.36 8.92
CA HIS A 356 5.31 15.83 8.08
C HIS A 356 5.68 15.86 6.59
N SER A 357 6.92 16.25 6.28
CA SER A 357 7.41 16.28 4.90
C SER A 357 7.51 14.89 4.27
N LEU A 358 7.99 13.90 5.03
CA LEU A 358 8.05 12.51 4.57
C LEU A 358 6.66 11.90 4.36
N PHE A 359 5.72 12.23 5.25
CA PHE A 359 4.32 11.82 5.13
C PHE A 359 3.66 12.40 3.87
N GLY A 360 3.79 13.72 3.66
CA GLY A 360 3.29 14.37 2.45
C GLY A 360 3.89 13.75 1.19
N LEU A 361 5.21 13.55 1.16
CA LEU A 361 5.91 12.95 0.03
C LEU A 361 5.46 11.51 -0.25
N HIS A 362 5.15 10.73 0.79
CA HIS A 362 4.57 9.39 0.62
C HIS A 362 3.26 9.43 -0.18
N LEU A 363 2.33 10.33 0.15
CA LEU A 363 1.05 10.44 -0.55
C LEU A 363 1.21 10.89 -2.01
N HIS A 364 2.17 11.77 -2.31
CA HIS A 364 2.50 12.13 -3.69
C HIS A 364 3.05 10.94 -4.48
N PHE A 365 3.88 10.12 -3.84
CA PHE A 365 4.40 8.91 -4.46
C PHE A 365 3.33 7.83 -4.65
N LEU A 366 2.25 7.80 -3.87
CA LEU A 366 1.10 6.97 -4.20
C LEU A 366 0.52 7.36 -5.56
N ILE A 367 0.27 8.65 -5.81
CA ILE A 367 -0.28 9.13 -7.11
C ILE A 367 0.64 8.78 -8.29
N LEU A 368 1.96 8.92 -8.13
CA LEU A 368 2.92 8.68 -9.21
C LEU A 368 3.21 7.19 -9.47
N ARG A 369 2.95 6.32 -8.49
CA ARG A 369 3.40 4.92 -8.55
C ARG A 369 2.75 4.11 -9.67
N PRO A 370 1.43 4.17 -9.92
CA PRO A 370 0.84 3.43 -11.02
C PRO A 370 1.25 3.92 -12.41
N LEU A 371 1.96 5.06 -12.51
CA LEU A 371 2.60 5.49 -13.76
C LEU A 371 4.02 4.89 -13.90
N LEU A 372 4.83 4.97 -12.84
CA LEU A 372 6.22 4.50 -12.88
C LEU A 372 6.34 2.97 -12.82
N LEU A 373 5.48 2.30 -12.07
CA LEU A 373 5.56 0.85 -11.87
C LEU A 373 5.35 0.05 -13.16
N PRO A 374 4.37 0.39 -14.05
CA PRO A 374 4.26 -0.25 -15.35
C PRO A 374 5.52 -0.11 -16.21
N ILE A 375 6.11 1.08 -16.26
CA ILE A 375 7.34 1.34 -17.03
C ILE A 375 8.46 0.42 -16.53
N LEU A 376 8.68 0.37 -15.21
CA LEU A 376 9.70 -0.47 -14.60
C LEU A 376 9.44 -1.96 -14.86
N CYS A 377 8.18 -2.42 -14.78
CA CYS A 377 7.82 -3.79 -15.08
C CYS A 377 8.05 -4.15 -16.56
N ILE A 378 7.69 -3.25 -17.49
CA ILE A 378 7.93 -3.43 -18.93
C ILE A 378 9.42 -3.59 -19.20
N LEU A 379 10.27 -2.73 -18.61
CA LEU A 379 11.73 -2.80 -18.76
C LEU A 379 12.34 -4.07 -18.14
N LEU A 380 11.75 -4.59 -17.07
CA LEU A 380 12.21 -5.82 -16.40
C LEU A 380 11.91 -7.09 -17.23
N LEU A 381 10.87 -7.07 -18.07
CA LEU A 381 10.42 -8.25 -18.81
C LEU A 381 11.48 -8.75 -19.82
N PRO A 382 11.58 -10.08 -20.04
CA PRO A 382 12.72 -10.70 -20.76
C PRO A 382 12.93 -10.17 -22.18
N ASN A 383 11.85 -9.77 -22.86
CA ASN A 383 11.86 -9.31 -24.24
C ASN A 383 12.59 -7.96 -24.39
N LEU A 384 12.47 -7.09 -23.38
CA LEU A 384 13.03 -5.73 -23.40
C LEU A 384 14.30 -5.61 -22.57
N ARG A 385 14.41 -6.38 -21.48
CA ARG A 385 15.60 -6.47 -20.62
C ARG A 385 16.89 -6.65 -21.42
N LYS A 386 16.91 -7.57 -22.39
CA LYS A 386 18.11 -7.83 -23.20
C LYS A 386 18.58 -6.60 -23.98
N ARG A 387 17.65 -5.84 -24.55
CA ARG A 387 17.96 -4.61 -25.30
C ARG A 387 18.42 -3.51 -24.36
N PHE A 388 17.72 -3.33 -23.24
CA PHE A 388 18.06 -2.32 -22.23
C PHE A 388 19.48 -2.53 -21.67
N PHE A 389 19.82 -3.73 -21.22
CA PHE A 389 21.16 -3.99 -20.66
C PHE A 389 22.28 -4.03 -21.71
N SER A 390 21.98 -4.33 -22.98
CA SER A 390 22.96 -4.18 -24.06
C SER A 390 23.39 -2.72 -24.24
N SER A 391 22.51 -1.76 -23.98
CA SER A 391 22.81 -0.33 -24.11
C SER A 391 23.52 0.24 -22.87
N PHE A 392 23.19 -0.25 -21.66
CA PHE A 392 23.69 0.32 -20.40
C PHE A 392 24.81 -0.50 -19.72
N CYS A 393 25.10 -1.73 -20.18
CA CYS A 393 26.21 -2.53 -19.67
C CYS A 393 27.17 -2.93 -20.81
N PRO A 394 28.27 -2.16 -21.03
CA PRO A 394 29.28 -2.46 -22.05
C PRO A 394 29.88 -3.86 -21.91
N CYS A 395 29.97 -4.35 -20.67
CA CYS A 395 30.49 -5.67 -20.32
C CYS A 395 29.61 -6.83 -20.85
N CYS A 396 28.30 -6.60 -21.00
CA CYS A 396 27.37 -7.57 -21.59
C CYS A 396 27.34 -7.50 -23.14
N CYS A 397 27.78 -6.39 -23.72
CA CYS A 397 27.79 -6.14 -25.17
C CYS A 397 28.94 -6.90 -25.89
N ARG A 398 30.05 -7.17 -25.19
CA ARG A 398 31.32 -7.63 -25.79
C ARG A 398 31.41 -9.11 -26.18
N ARG A 399 30.34 -9.91 -26.10
CA ARG A 399 30.40 -11.37 -26.40
C ARG A 399 29.17 -11.93 -27.15
N GLN A 400 28.53 -11.12 -28.00
CA GLN A 400 27.47 -11.58 -28.91
C GLN A 400 27.84 -11.46 -30.41
N GLN A 401 29.11 -11.19 -30.72
CA GLN A 401 29.68 -11.50 -32.04
C GLN A 401 30.35 -12.88 -31.97
#